data_AF-A0A965A9E3-F1
#
_entry.id   AF-A0A965A9E3-F1
#
_cell.length_a   1.000
_cell.length_b   1.000
_cell.length_c   1.000
_cell.angle_alpha   90.00
_cell.angle_beta   90.00
_cell.angle_gamma   90.00
#
_symmetry.space_group_name_H-M   'P 1'
#
loop_
_entity.id
_entity.type
_entity.pdbx_description
1 polymer ?
#
loop_
_entity_poly.entity_id
_entity_poly.type
_entity_poly.pdbx_seq_one_letter_code
_entity_poly.pdbx_strand_id
1 'polypeptide(L)'
;AEVRDLAAEARLAAEHLDDDPARLAAIGERRRVLRDLCRKYGPELADVVRFGEEASGRLAELESHGDTVAELHERRGNILGRLAAAQKSVLSARRKAAPKLAKAVETRLRALALPHAEIRIDVPESDTDPAGDGVNILISTNPGNPPAPLSKVASGGELARVMLALRLVLTQAPGVR
;
A
#
# COMPACT_ATOMS: atom_id res chain seq x y z
N ALA A 1 19.52 -61.62 69.00
CA ALA A 1 19.46 -62.13 67.62
C ALA A 1 19.15 -60.97 66.68
N GLU A 2 18.04 -60.27 66.90
CA GLU A 2 17.53 -59.15 66.09
C GLU A 2 18.55 -58.08 65.66
N VAL A 3 19.44 -57.61 66.55
CA VAL A 3 20.44 -56.57 66.20
C VAL A 3 21.47 -57.08 65.17
N ARG A 4 21.83 -58.37 65.22
CA ARG A 4 22.78 -58.94 64.24
C ARG A 4 22.12 -59.14 62.89
N ASP A 5 20.84 -59.50 62.88
CA ASP A 5 20.08 -59.69 61.65
C ASP A 5 19.87 -58.35 60.94
N LEU A 6 19.52 -57.30 61.69
CA LEU A 6 19.43 -55.92 61.18
C LEU A 6 20.77 -55.40 60.64
N ALA A 7 21.88 -55.73 61.31
CA ALA A 7 23.22 -55.36 60.86
C ALA A 7 23.64 -56.10 59.57
N ALA A 8 23.20 -57.35 59.39
CA ALA A 8 23.45 -58.12 58.18
C ALA A 8 22.63 -57.56 57.01
N GLU A 9 21.36 -57.22 57.22
CA GLU A 9 20.51 -56.57 56.22
C GLU A 9 21.07 -55.21 55.80
N ALA A 10 21.50 -54.37 56.74
CA ALA A 10 22.11 -53.07 56.44
C ALA A 10 23.41 -53.22 55.63
N ARG A 11 24.22 -54.25 55.92
CA ARG A 11 25.47 -54.51 55.20
C ARG A 11 25.21 -55.02 53.78
N LEU A 12 24.25 -55.94 53.60
CA LEU A 12 23.80 -56.38 52.28
C LEU A 12 23.24 -55.22 51.44
N ALA A 13 22.45 -54.32 52.06
CA ALA A 13 21.94 -53.12 51.40
C ALA A 13 23.06 -52.17 50.97
N ALA A 14 24.11 -52.01 51.79
CA ALA A 14 25.28 -51.22 51.46
C ALA A 14 26.14 -51.85 50.34
N GLU A 15 26.24 -53.18 50.30
CA GLU A 15 26.94 -53.92 49.24
C GLU A 15 26.20 -53.87 47.89
N HIS A 16 24.89 -53.60 47.90
CA HIS A 16 24.08 -53.38 46.68
C HIS A 16 23.97 -51.90 46.27
N LEU A 17 24.61 -50.98 46.99
CA LEU A 17 24.66 -49.57 46.59
C LEU A 17 25.64 -49.41 45.42
N ASP A 18 25.09 -49.27 44.22
CA ASP A 18 25.85 -48.96 43.01
C ASP A 18 26.28 -47.48 43.06
N ASP A 19 27.47 -47.20 43.60
CA ASP A 19 28.04 -45.87 43.71
C ASP A 19 28.76 -45.50 42.41
N ASP A 20 28.05 -44.79 41.52
CA ASP A 20 28.60 -44.18 40.31
C ASP A 20 28.65 -42.65 40.47
N PRO A 21 29.77 -42.10 40.94
CA PRO A 21 29.94 -40.65 41.13
C PRO A 21 29.78 -39.84 39.84
N ALA A 22 30.15 -40.42 38.69
CA ALA A 22 30.05 -39.73 37.41
C ALA A 22 28.58 -39.59 37.00
N ARG A 23 27.78 -40.65 37.17
CA ARG A 23 26.33 -40.61 36.94
C ARG A 23 25.63 -39.67 37.91
N LEU A 24 26.01 -39.66 39.19
CA LEU A 24 25.45 -38.72 40.17
C LEU A 24 25.73 -37.27 39.79
N ALA A 25 26.96 -36.95 39.37
CA ALA A 25 27.33 -35.63 38.89
C ALA A 25 26.51 -35.23 37.65
N ALA A 26 26.36 -36.14 36.68
CA ALA A 26 25.56 -35.90 35.48
C ALA A 26 24.08 -35.62 35.79
N ILE A 27 23.47 -36.39 36.71
CA ILE A 27 22.09 -36.17 37.17
C ILE A 27 21.98 -34.83 37.91
N GLY A 28 22.95 -34.50 38.76
CA GLY A 28 23.01 -33.23 39.49
C GLY A 28 23.03 -32.03 38.55
N GLU A 29 23.86 -32.08 37.51
CA GLU A 29 23.95 -31.03 36.48
C GLU A 29 22.65 -30.94 35.68
N ARG A 30 22.09 -32.07 35.26
CA ARG A 30 20.79 -32.08 34.55
C ARG A 30 19.70 -31.43 35.39
N ARG A 31 19.60 -31.75 36.68
CA ARG A 31 18.63 -31.13 37.61
C ARG A 31 18.86 -29.63 37.80
N ARG A 32 20.11 -29.18 37.78
CA ARG A 32 20.44 -27.75 37.84
C ARG A 32 19.92 -27.03 36.60
N VAL A 33 20.23 -27.52 35.40
CA VAL A 33 19.75 -26.94 34.14
C VAL A 33 18.22 -26.86 34.10
N LEU A 34 17.53 -27.94 34.49
CA LEU A 34 16.06 -27.95 34.52
C LEU A 34 15.48 -26.91 35.50
N ARG A 35 16.08 -26.76 36.69
CA ARG A 35 15.66 -25.72 37.64
C ARG A 35 15.91 -24.31 37.12
N ASP A 36 17.04 -24.09 36.47
CA ASP A 36 17.37 -22.78 35.87
C ASP A 36 16.40 -22.42 34.74
N LEU A 37 15.98 -23.40 33.94
CA LEU A 37 14.94 -23.21 32.92
C LEU A 37 13.57 -22.91 33.55
N CYS A 38 13.14 -23.67 34.56
CA CYS A 38 11.89 -23.40 35.26
C CYS A 38 11.90 -21.98 35.89
N ARG A 39 13.01 -21.59 36.53
CA ARG A 39 13.13 -20.23 37.10
C ARG A 39 12.95 -19.13 36.04
N LYS A 40 13.34 -19.36 34.79
CA LYS A 40 13.26 -18.36 33.70
C LYS A 40 11.93 -18.38 32.96
N TYR A 41 11.34 -19.55 32.77
CA TYR A 41 10.26 -19.75 31.80
C TYR A 41 8.97 -20.36 32.40
N GLY A 42 8.98 -20.73 33.69
CA GLY A 42 7.76 -21.13 34.40
C GLY A 42 8.01 -22.15 35.51
N PRO A 43 7.16 -22.17 36.56
CA PRO A 43 7.39 -22.96 37.76
C PRO A 43 7.50 -24.48 37.50
N GLU A 44 6.82 -25.00 36.48
CA GLU A 44 6.87 -26.41 36.09
C GLU A 44 7.57 -26.63 34.74
N LEU A 45 8.09 -27.83 34.50
CA LEU A 45 8.70 -28.17 33.21
C LEU A 45 7.71 -28.07 32.04
N ALA A 46 6.42 -28.34 32.28
CA ALA A 46 5.38 -28.15 31.29
C ALA A 46 5.26 -26.69 30.85
N ASP A 47 5.43 -25.73 31.76
CA ASP A 47 5.41 -24.31 31.44
C ASP A 47 6.60 -23.92 30.56
N VAL A 48 7.79 -24.47 30.83
CA VAL A 48 9.00 -24.23 30.01
C VAL A 48 8.79 -24.71 28.57
N VAL A 49 8.21 -25.91 28.40
CA VAL A 49 7.92 -26.47 27.07
C VAL A 49 6.88 -25.60 26.34
N ARG A 50 5.77 -25.27 27.00
CA ARG A 50 4.73 -24.39 26.45
C ARG A 50 5.31 -23.04 26.02
N PHE A 51 6.14 -22.41 26.85
CA PHE A 51 6.82 -21.16 26.49
C PHE A 51 7.69 -21.31 25.23
N GLY A 52 8.41 -22.43 25.10
CA GLY A 52 9.22 -22.72 23.92
C GLY A 52 8.38 -22.84 22.64
N GLU A 53 7.23 -23.50 22.72
CA GLU A 53 6.28 -23.62 21.59
C GLU A 53 5.69 -22.25 21.22
N GLU A 54 5.23 -21.48 22.20
CA GLU A 54 4.69 -20.12 21.99
C GLU A 54 5.74 -19.18 21.38
N ALA A 55 6.97 -19.18 21.92
CA ALA A 55 8.06 -18.35 21.42
C ALA A 55 8.48 -18.75 20.00
N SER A 56 8.50 -20.05 19.69
CA SER A 56 8.82 -20.54 18.35
C SER A 56 7.74 -20.17 17.34
N GLY A 57 6.46 -20.30 17.73
CA GLY A 57 5.34 -19.86 16.89
C GLY A 57 5.39 -18.36 16.60
N ARG A 58 5.62 -17.54 17.64
CA ARG A 58 5.75 -16.09 17.48
C ARG A 58 6.96 -15.68 16.64
N LEU A 59 8.08 -16.39 16.76
CA LEU A 59 9.26 -16.15 15.92
C LEU A 59 8.94 -16.43 14.44
N ALA A 60 8.30 -17.58 14.15
CA ALA A 60 7.91 -17.94 12.79
C ALA A 60 6.93 -16.93 12.19
N GLU A 61 5.96 -16.42 12.97
CA GLU A 61 5.07 -15.34 12.54
C GLU A 61 5.85 -14.05 12.18
N LEU A 62 6.78 -13.63 13.03
CA LEU A 62 7.60 -12.44 12.81
C LEU A 62 8.52 -12.58 11.60
N GLU A 63 9.12 -13.75 11.39
CA GLU A 63 9.94 -14.04 10.22
C GLU A 63 9.11 -14.01 8.93
N SER A 64 7.90 -14.58 8.95
CA SER A 64 6.96 -14.54 7.83
C SER A 64 6.50 -13.11 7.47
N HIS A 65 6.48 -12.18 8.43
CA HIS A 65 6.15 -10.78 8.15
C HIS A 65 7.23 -10.08 7.30
N GLY A 66 8.50 -10.50 7.37
CA GLY A 66 9.56 -9.97 6.53
C GLY A 66 9.29 -10.24 5.03
N ASP A 67 8.94 -11.48 4.71
CA ASP A 67 8.59 -11.88 3.34
C ASP A 67 7.33 -11.16 2.85
N THR A 68 6.31 -11.04 3.72
CA THR A 68 5.08 -10.31 3.42
C THR A 68 5.35 -8.84 3.10
N VAL A 69 6.23 -8.19 3.87
CA VAL A 69 6.60 -6.78 3.64
C VAL A 69 7.31 -6.61 2.29
N ALA A 70 8.24 -7.51 1.95
CA ALA A 70 8.94 -7.48 0.67
C ALA A 70 7.96 -7.62 -0.50
N GLU A 71 7.03 -8.59 -0.44
CA GLU A 71 5.99 -8.79 -1.45
C GLU A 71 5.10 -7.54 -1.61
N LEU A 72 4.65 -6.96 -0.51
CA LEU A 72 3.81 -5.75 -0.53
C LEU A 72 4.54 -4.55 -1.14
N HIS A 73 5.84 -4.39 -0.87
CA HIS A 73 6.65 -3.34 -1.49
C HIS A 73 6.78 -3.52 -3.01
N GLU A 74 7.05 -4.74 -3.47
CA GLU A 74 7.12 -5.05 -4.90
C GLU A 74 5.76 -4.79 -5.58
N ARG A 75 4.68 -5.30 -4.98
CA ARG A 75 3.31 -5.11 -5.49
C ARG A 75 2.93 -3.64 -5.55
N ARG A 76 3.30 -2.84 -4.54
CA ARG A 76 3.11 -1.38 -4.54
C ARG A 76 3.86 -0.73 -5.69
N GLY A 77 5.13 -1.09 -5.91
CA GLY A 77 5.93 -0.59 -7.03
C GLY A 77 5.27 -0.86 -8.38
N ASN A 78 4.82 -2.10 -8.60
CA ASN A 78 4.12 -2.51 -9.81
C ASN A 78 2.82 -1.73 -10.05
N ILE A 79 2.01 -1.52 -8.99
CA ILE A 79 0.77 -0.74 -9.07
C ILE A 79 1.07 0.73 -9.39
N LEU A 80 2.07 1.34 -8.75
CA LEU A 80 2.47 2.73 -9.03
C LEU A 80 2.96 2.90 -10.47
N GLY A 81 3.72 1.94 -11.00
CA GLY A 81 4.14 1.94 -12.40
C GLY A 81 2.95 1.89 -13.37
N ARG A 82 1.96 1.04 -13.10
CA ARG A 82 0.71 0.96 -13.88
C ARG A 82 -0.11 2.24 -13.79
N LEU A 83 -0.19 2.86 -12.61
CA LEU A 83 -0.87 4.13 -12.41
C LEU A 83 -0.23 5.24 -13.24
N ALA A 84 1.10 5.37 -13.19
CA ALA A 84 1.82 6.38 -13.98
C ALA A 84 1.63 6.20 -15.48
N ALA A 85 1.66 4.96 -15.97
CA ALA A 85 1.38 4.66 -17.38
C ALA A 85 -0.06 5.05 -17.79
N ALA A 86 -1.04 4.74 -16.94
CA ALA A 86 -2.44 5.12 -17.18
C ALA A 86 -2.63 6.64 -17.18
N GLN A 87 -2.03 7.35 -16.21
CA GLN A 87 -2.07 8.82 -16.13
C GLN A 87 -1.50 9.46 -17.41
N LYS A 88 -0.33 8.99 -17.87
CA LYS A 88 0.27 9.46 -19.12
C LYS A 88 -0.60 9.21 -20.35
N SER A 89 -1.27 8.04 -20.40
CA SER A 89 -2.21 7.72 -21.48
C SER A 89 -3.39 8.68 -21.49
N VAL A 90 -3.97 8.98 -20.32
CA VAL A 90 -5.07 9.95 -20.17
C VAL A 90 -4.63 11.35 -20.59
N LEU A 91 -3.49 11.82 -20.09
CA LEU A 91 -2.93 13.12 -20.44
C LEU A 91 -2.72 13.26 -21.96
N SER A 92 -2.14 12.24 -22.60
CA SER A 92 -1.94 12.21 -24.05
C SER A 92 -3.27 12.26 -24.81
N ALA A 93 -4.26 11.48 -24.38
CA ALA A 93 -5.59 11.47 -25.00
C ALA A 93 -6.27 12.85 -24.90
N ARG A 94 -6.18 13.50 -23.73
CA ARG A 94 -6.71 14.86 -23.50
C ARG A 94 -6.03 15.89 -24.38
N ARG A 95 -4.68 15.92 -24.41
CA ARG A 95 -3.90 16.83 -25.28
C ARG A 95 -4.21 16.63 -26.76
N LYS A 96 -4.46 15.39 -27.19
CA LYS A 96 -4.85 15.06 -28.57
C LYS A 96 -6.29 15.49 -28.91
N ALA A 97 -7.20 15.45 -27.93
CA ALA A 97 -8.59 15.84 -28.11
C ALA A 97 -8.82 17.35 -28.03
N ALA A 98 -8.06 18.05 -27.18
CA ALA A 98 -8.17 19.49 -26.93
C ALA A 98 -8.25 20.36 -28.20
N PRO A 99 -7.33 20.28 -29.17
CA PRO A 99 -7.39 21.12 -30.37
C PRO A 99 -8.58 20.77 -31.29
N LYS A 100 -9.03 19.50 -31.28
CA LYS A 100 -10.20 19.07 -32.07
C LYS A 100 -11.48 19.66 -31.49
N LEU A 101 -11.61 19.61 -30.17
CA LEU A 101 -12.74 20.19 -29.46
C LEU A 101 -12.77 21.72 -29.63
N ALA A 102 -11.64 22.39 -29.45
CA ALA A 102 -11.51 23.83 -29.67
C ALA A 102 -12.01 24.25 -31.06
N LYS A 103 -11.51 23.61 -32.13
CA LYS A 103 -11.90 23.91 -33.51
C LYS A 103 -13.38 23.65 -33.80
N ALA A 104 -13.95 22.59 -33.21
CA ALA A 104 -15.37 22.29 -33.35
C ALA A 104 -16.24 23.38 -32.70
N VAL A 105 -15.84 23.86 -31.51
CA VAL A 105 -16.54 24.95 -30.81
C VAL A 105 -16.41 26.26 -31.57
N GLU A 106 -15.22 26.63 -32.05
CA GLU A 106 -15.00 27.82 -32.89
C GLU A 106 -15.90 27.82 -34.13
N THR A 107 -16.04 26.67 -34.79
CA THR A 107 -16.93 26.52 -35.95
C THR A 107 -18.38 26.83 -35.60
N ARG A 108 -18.85 26.42 -34.42
CA ARG A 108 -20.20 26.74 -33.93
C ARG A 108 -20.34 28.21 -33.52
N LEU A 109 -19.31 28.79 -32.90
CA LEU A 109 -19.31 30.20 -32.51
C LEU A 109 -19.44 31.13 -33.71
N ARG A 110 -18.80 30.80 -34.84
CA ARG A 110 -18.97 31.54 -36.10
C ARG A 110 -20.43 31.57 -36.56
N ALA A 111 -21.16 30.47 -36.41
CA ALA A 111 -22.58 30.40 -36.73
C ALA A 111 -23.47 31.12 -35.71
N LEU A 112 -22.95 31.41 -34.50
CA LEU A 112 -23.64 32.10 -33.42
C LEU A 112 -23.19 33.57 -33.29
N ALA A 113 -22.95 34.24 -34.42
CA ALA A 113 -22.57 35.66 -34.48
C ALA A 113 -21.32 36.03 -33.65
N LEU A 114 -20.40 35.09 -33.47
CA LEU A 114 -19.07 35.30 -32.89
C LEU A 114 -17.98 34.84 -33.87
N PRO A 115 -17.84 35.50 -35.05
CA PRO A 115 -17.00 35.03 -36.15
C PRO A 115 -15.50 35.05 -35.84
N HIS A 116 -15.09 35.89 -34.88
CA HIS A 116 -13.71 36.10 -34.49
C HIS A 116 -13.35 35.48 -33.14
N ALA A 117 -14.24 34.66 -32.57
CA ALA A 117 -13.96 34.01 -31.31
C ALA A 117 -12.94 32.89 -31.48
N GLU A 118 -11.93 32.88 -30.61
CA GLU A 118 -10.90 31.84 -30.52
C GLU A 118 -11.09 31.06 -29.22
N ILE A 119 -10.95 29.73 -29.29
CA ILE A 119 -11.03 28.83 -28.15
C ILE A 119 -9.69 28.12 -28.00
N ARG A 120 -9.14 28.17 -26.78
CA ARG A 120 -7.96 27.39 -26.41
C ARG A 120 -8.31 26.48 -25.25
N ILE A 121 -7.94 25.21 -25.39
CA ILE A 121 -8.13 24.21 -24.33
C ILE A 121 -6.73 23.75 -23.90
N ASP A 122 -6.30 24.21 -22.74
CA ASP A 122 -4.99 23.90 -22.20
C ASP A 122 -5.10 22.75 -21.20
N VAL A 123 -4.22 21.76 -21.37
CA VAL A 123 -4.10 20.60 -20.48
C VAL A 123 -2.68 20.61 -19.91
N PRO A 124 -2.46 21.34 -18.81
CA PRO A 124 -1.16 21.43 -18.15
C PRO A 124 -0.75 20.05 -17.61
N GLU A 125 0.55 19.83 -17.57
CA GLU A 125 1.15 18.68 -16.90
C GLU A 125 1.86 19.22 -15.68
N SER A 126 1.53 18.67 -14.51
CA SER A 126 2.18 19.00 -13.25
C SER A 126 2.37 17.74 -12.42
N ASP A 127 3.33 17.79 -11.51
CA ASP A 127 3.59 16.66 -10.59
C ASP A 127 2.37 16.37 -9.69
N THR A 128 1.56 17.39 -9.41
CA THR A 128 0.32 17.28 -8.65
C THR A 128 -0.89 16.81 -9.48
N ASP A 129 -0.78 16.83 -10.81
CA ASP A 129 -1.83 16.41 -11.75
C ASP A 129 -1.22 15.71 -12.99
N PRO A 130 -0.65 14.50 -12.81
CA PRO A 130 0.01 13.75 -13.87
C PRO A 130 -0.97 13.24 -14.95
N ALA A 131 -2.27 13.20 -14.67
CA ALA A 131 -3.30 12.84 -15.64
C ALA A 131 -3.80 14.05 -16.46
N GLY A 132 -3.52 15.27 -16.01
CA GLY A 132 -4.04 16.51 -16.60
C GLY A 132 -5.55 16.66 -16.43
N ASP A 133 -6.07 16.40 -15.22
CA ASP A 133 -7.47 16.62 -14.84
C ASP A 133 -7.84 18.11 -14.87
N GLY A 134 -6.89 18.98 -14.57
CA GLY A 134 -7.01 20.45 -14.58
C GLY A 134 -7.07 21.02 -15.99
N VAL A 135 -8.15 20.76 -16.73
CA VAL A 135 -8.36 21.28 -18.08
C VAL A 135 -8.87 22.73 -18.04
N ASN A 136 -8.14 23.65 -18.69
CA ASN A 136 -8.50 25.06 -18.77
C ASN A 136 -9.10 25.40 -20.14
N ILE A 137 -10.35 25.88 -20.16
CA ILE A 137 -10.99 26.40 -21.37
C ILE A 137 -10.87 27.92 -21.35
N LEU A 138 -10.09 28.44 -22.29
CA LEU A 138 -9.84 29.86 -22.49
C LEU A 138 -10.53 30.32 -23.77
N ILE A 139 -11.01 31.57 -23.75
CA ILE A 139 -11.71 32.19 -24.88
C ILE A 139 -11.16 33.59 -25.12
N SER A 140 -11.14 33.98 -26.39
CA SER A 140 -11.07 35.38 -26.81
C SER A 140 -12.25 35.66 -27.73
N THR A 141 -13.08 36.65 -27.44
CA THR A 141 -14.27 37.00 -28.25
C THR A 141 -13.96 38.01 -29.36
N ASN A 142 -12.88 38.78 -29.20
CA ASN A 142 -12.48 39.85 -30.11
C ASN A 142 -11.03 39.66 -30.57
N PRO A 143 -10.72 39.92 -31.85
CA PRO A 143 -9.35 39.87 -32.37
C PRO A 143 -8.39 40.73 -31.53
N GLY A 144 -7.21 40.20 -31.25
CA GLY A 144 -6.14 40.93 -30.56
C GLY A 144 -6.17 40.85 -29.03
N ASN A 145 -7.24 40.34 -28.41
CA ASN A 145 -7.24 40.05 -26.98
C ASN A 145 -6.66 38.65 -26.71
N PRO A 146 -5.77 38.50 -25.70
CA PRO A 146 -5.26 37.19 -25.32
C PRO A 146 -6.40 36.31 -24.77
N PRO A 147 -6.42 35.00 -25.06
CA PRO A 147 -7.40 34.09 -24.48
C PRO A 147 -7.33 34.10 -22.96
N ALA A 148 -8.49 34.22 -22.32
CA ALA A 148 -8.61 34.23 -20.88
C ALA A 148 -9.77 33.33 -20.42
N PRO A 149 -9.84 32.97 -19.12
CA PRO A 149 -10.90 32.09 -18.61
C PRO A 149 -12.29 32.64 -18.95
N LEU A 150 -13.21 31.74 -19.28
CA LEU A 150 -14.57 32.08 -19.71
C LEU A 150 -15.29 33.08 -18.77
N SER A 151 -15.05 32.99 -17.46
CA SER A 151 -15.62 33.88 -16.45
C SER A 151 -15.16 35.34 -16.54
N LYS A 152 -14.07 35.63 -17.26
CA LYS A 152 -13.44 36.96 -17.32
C LYS A 152 -13.66 37.71 -18.63
N VAL A 153 -14.13 37.06 -19.69
CA VAL A 153 -14.02 37.60 -21.06
C VAL A 153 -15.36 37.94 -21.70
N ALA A 154 -16.46 37.36 -21.24
CA ALA A 154 -17.73 37.41 -21.96
C ALA A 154 -18.78 38.29 -21.29
N SER A 155 -19.44 39.14 -22.08
CA SER A 155 -20.74 39.72 -21.70
C SER A 155 -21.78 38.60 -21.50
N GLY A 156 -22.82 38.82 -20.69
CA GLY A 156 -23.83 37.79 -20.38
C GLY A 156 -24.43 37.12 -21.62
N GLY A 157 -24.61 37.87 -22.71
CA GLY A 157 -25.10 37.34 -23.99
C GLY A 157 -24.05 36.53 -24.77
N GLU A 158 -22.77 36.88 -24.68
CA GLU A 158 -21.67 36.13 -25.31
C GLU A 158 -21.43 34.82 -24.58
N LEU A 159 -21.48 34.85 -23.25
CA LEU A 159 -21.34 33.67 -22.41
C LEU A 159 -22.42 32.63 -22.75
N ALA A 160 -23.67 33.06 -22.90
CA ALA A 160 -24.77 32.19 -23.28
C ALA A 160 -24.54 31.50 -24.64
N ARG A 161 -24.01 32.23 -25.63
CA ARG A 161 -23.69 31.68 -26.95
C ARG A 161 -22.52 30.69 -26.91
N VAL A 162 -21.51 30.97 -26.08
CA VAL A 162 -20.38 30.05 -25.86
C VAL A 162 -20.82 28.76 -25.19
N MET A 163 -21.63 28.86 -24.14
CA MET A 163 -22.19 27.69 -23.47
C MET A 163 -23.09 26.87 -24.41
N LEU A 164 -23.86 27.52 -25.28
CA LEU A 164 -24.65 26.85 -26.30
C LEU A 164 -23.75 26.12 -27.32
N ALA A 165 -22.71 26.78 -27.83
CA ALA A 165 -21.75 26.16 -28.75
C ALA A 165 -21.09 24.93 -28.13
N LEU A 166 -20.61 25.03 -26.89
CA LEU A 166 -20.03 23.92 -26.14
C LEU A 166 -21.03 22.77 -26.00
N ARG A 167 -22.26 23.06 -25.56
CA ARG A 167 -23.32 22.04 -25.42
C ARG A 167 -23.57 21.32 -26.74
N LEU A 168 -23.73 22.05 -27.85
CA LEU A 168 -24.00 21.45 -29.17
C LEU A 168 -22.87 20.54 -29.65
N VAL A 169 -21.61 20.90 -29.41
CA VAL A 169 -20.46 20.07 -29.78
C VAL A 169 -20.40 18.82 -28.91
N LEU A 170 -20.59 18.97 -27.60
CA LEU A 170 -20.50 17.87 -26.64
C LEU A 170 -21.64 16.86 -26.78
N THR A 171 -22.86 17.30 -27.13
CA THR A 171 -24.00 16.38 -27.35
C THR A 171 -23.95 15.65 -28.69
N GLN A 172 -23.14 16.12 -29.65
CA GLN A 172 -22.90 15.41 -30.90
C GLN A 172 -21.73 14.43 -30.83
N ALA A 173 -20.93 14.47 -29.76
CA ALA A 173 -19.91 13.48 -29.52
C ALA A 173 -20.57 12.13 -29.16
N PRO A 174 -20.12 11.00 -29.74
CA PRO A 174 -20.64 9.69 -29.35
C PRO A 174 -20.46 9.52 -27.83
N GLY A 175 -21.52 9.07 -27.16
CA GLY A 175 -21.51 8.87 -25.71
C GLY A 175 -20.32 8.01 -25.30
N VAL A 176 -19.68 8.39 -24.19
CA VAL A 176 -18.59 7.63 -23.57
C VAL A 176 -19.15 6.23 -23.28
N ARG A 177 -18.62 5.20 -23.95
CA ARG A 177 -18.91 3.79 -23.67
C ARG A 177 -18.00 3.29 -22.58
#